data_AF-A0A645H0N4-F1
#
_entry.id   AF-A0A645H0N4-F1
#
_cell.length_a   1.000
_cell.length_b   1.000
_cell.length_c   1.000
_cell.angle_alpha   90.00
_cell.angle_beta   90.00
_cell.angle_gamma   90.00
#
_symmetry.space_group_name_H-M   'P 1'
#
loop_
_entity.id
_entity.type
_entity.pdbx_description
1 polymer ?
#
loop_
_entity_poly.entity_id
_entity_poly.type
_entity_poly.pdbx_seq_one_letter_code
_entity_poly.pdbx_strand_id
1 'polypeptide(L)'
;MLINVFNWDSACTLEVKENGTPLTVTRKFVKDPLHIISYPMKRFNLNTEPTFDSAKTTHMFEVTASSATSTLEIKLTDRFGNVYTESMTRPKAFSLSME
;
A
#
# COMPACT_ATOMS: atom_id res chain seq x y z
N MET A 1 -6.14 1.67 6.40
CA MET A 1 -4.73 1.47 5.96
C MET A 1 -4.70 1.40 4.45
N LEU A 2 -3.67 1.96 3.82
CA LEU A 2 -3.45 1.84 2.38
C LEU A 2 -2.35 0.81 2.09
N ILE A 3 -2.61 -0.08 1.15
CA ILE A 3 -1.69 -1.10 0.62
C ILE A 3 -1.35 -0.69 -0.82
N ASN A 4 -0.07 -0.55 -1.13
CA ASN A 4 0.41 -0.38 -2.50
C ASN A 4 0.71 -1.78 -3.06
N VAL A 5 0.16 -2.10 -4.24
CA VAL A 5 0.50 -3.33 -4.97
C VAL A 5 1.29 -2.98 -6.22
N PHE A 6 2.60 -3.20 -6.18
CA PHE A 6 3.46 -2.97 -7.33
C PHE A 6 3.07 -3.85 -8.52
N ASN A 7 3.12 -3.27 -9.73
CA ASN A 7 2.77 -3.94 -10.99
C ASN A 7 1.36 -4.57 -11.00
N TRP A 8 0.40 -3.97 -10.28
CA TRP A 8 -0.98 -4.41 -10.26
C TRP A 8 -1.65 -4.40 -11.64
N ASP A 9 -2.45 -5.41 -11.91
CA ASP A 9 -3.41 -5.45 -13.01
C ASP A 9 -4.75 -6.08 -12.58
N SER A 10 -5.76 -5.99 -13.45
CA SER A 10 -7.12 -6.43 -13.11
C SER A 10 -7.30 -7.94 -12.90
N ALA A 11 -6.36 -8.77 -13.33
CA ALA A 11 -6.39 -10.21 -13.09
C ALA A 11 -5.72 -10.61 -11.76
N CYS A 12 -5.06 -9.68 -11.07
CA CYS A 12 -4.55 -9.92 -9.72
C CYS A 12 -5.69 -10.01 -8.70
N THR A 13 -5.49 -10.78 -7.64
CA THR A 13 -6.42 -10.92 -6.51
C THR A 13 -5.70 -10.58 -5.20
N LEU A 14 -6.24 -9.63 -4.45
CA LEU A 14 -5.70 -9.22 -3.15
C LEU A 14 -6.65 -9.66 -2.03
N GLU A 15 -6.15 -10.49 -1.12
CA GLU A 15 -6.85 -10.95 0.07
C GLU A 15 -6.14 -10.39 1.30
N VAL A 16 -6.91 -9.88 2.27
CA VAL A 16 -6.36 -9.39 3.54
C VAL A 16 -7.17 -9.98 4.68
N LYS A 17 -6.48 -10.50 5.71
CA LYS A 17 -7.09 -11.05 6.91
C LYS A 17 -6.52 -10.40 8.16
N GLU A 18 -7.35 -10.26 9.18
CA GLU A 18 -6.98 -9.86 10.53
C GLU A 18 -7.40 -10.98 11.48
N ASN A 19 -6.47 -11.61 12.19
CA ASN A 19 -6.75 -12.73 13.10
C ASN A 19 -7.62 -13.83 12.47
N GLY A 20 -7.36 -14.16 11.19
CA GLY A 20 -8.12 -15.14 10.40
C GLY A 20 -9.43 -14.62 9.79
N THR A 21 -9.90 -13.43 10.17
CA THR A 21 -11.13 -12.81 9.63
C THR A 21 -10.82 -12.01 8.36
N PRO A 22 -11.48 -12.29 7.22
CA PRO A 22 -11.30 -11.49 6.00
C PRO A 22 -11.73 -10.03 6.18
N LEU A 23 -10.93 -9.10 5.67
CA LEU A 23 -11.26 -7.68 5.62
C LEU A 23 -11.74 -7.27 4.23
N THR A 24 -12.67 -6.32 4.17
CA THR A 24 -13.11 -5.73 2.90
C THR A 24 -11.97 -4.88 2.30
N VAL A 25 -11.50 -5.29 1.12
CA VAL A 25 -10.48 -4.59 0.35
C VAL A 25 -11.15 -3.68 -0.67
N THR A 26 -10.90 -2.37 -0.59
CA THR A 26 -11.47 -1.39 -1.54
C THR A 26 -10.36 -0.74 -2.35
N ARG A 27 -10.37 -0.86 -3.68
CA ARG A 27 -9.42 -0.14 -4.54
C ARG A 27 -9.68 1.36 -4.52
N LYS A 28 -8.63 2.18 -4.41
CA LYS A 28 -8.70 3.64 -4.35
C LYS A 28 -7.83 4.28 -5.43
N PHE A 29 -8.35 5.34 -6.05
CA PHE A 29 -7.61 6.17 -7.00
C PHE A 29 -7.06 7.41 -6.29
N VAL A 30 -5.92 7.24 -5.62
CA VAL A 30 -5.31 8.23 -4.73
C VAL A 30 -3.81 8.35 -4.99
N LYS A 31 -3.18 9.41 -4.51
CA LYS A 31 -1.72 9.56 -4.56
C LYS A 31 -1.09 8.59 -3.55
N ASP A 32 0.05 7.99 -3.90
CA ASP A 32 0.80 7.13 -2.99
C ASP A 32 1.45 7.99 -1.88
N PRO A 33 1.10 7.78 -0.59
CA PRO A 33 1.73 8.49 0.52
C PRO A 33 3.24 8.29 0.60
N LEU A 34 3.75 7.09 0.28
CA LEU A 34 5.19 6.82 0.32
C LEU A 34 5.91 7.64 -0.75
N HIS A 35 5.34 7.73 -1.95
CA HIS A 35 5.90 8.55 -3.02
C HIS A 35 5.92 10.03 -2.64
N ILE A 36 4.84 10.56 -2.04
CA ILE A 36 4.77 11.95 -1.56
C ILE A 36 5.92 12.26 -0.58
N ILE A 37 6.12 11.41 0.42
CA ILE A 37 7.14 11.61 1.45
C ILE A 37 8.55 11.46 0.85
N SER A 38 8.72 10.51 -0.06
CA SER A 38 10.02 10.18 -0.66
C SER A 38 10.55 11.26 -1.60
N TYR A 39 9.65 11.92 -2.35
CA TYR A 39 10.00 12.84 -3.44
C TYR A 39 9.48 14.28 -3.21
N PRO A 40 8.18 14.62 -3.35
CA PRO A 40 7.69 15.99 -3.18
C PRO A 40 8.06 16.63 -1.84
N MET A 41 7.86 15.91 -0.74
CA MET A 41 7.98 16.48 0.60
C MET A 41 9.40 16.99 0.91
N LYS A 42 10.43 16.34 0.34
CA LYS A 42 11.83 16.82 0.42
C LYS A 42 12.02 18.17 -0.26
N ARG A 43 11.32 18.42 -1.37
CA ARG A 43 11.41 19.68 -2.14
C ARG A 43 10.60 20.79 -1.49
N PHE A 44 9.42 20.46 -0.98
CA PHE A 44 8.61 21.39 -0.18
C PHE A 44 9.33 21.86 1.07
N ASN A 45 10.07 20.98 1.75
CA ASN A 45 10.88 21.37 2.91
C ASN A 45 12.00 22.37 2.57
N LEU A 46 12.37 22.49 1.28
CA LEU A 46 13.31 23.47 0.77
C LEU A 46 12.62 24.68 0.11
N ASN A 47 11.28 24.79 0.21
CA ASN A 47 10.47 25.77 -0.51
C ASN A 47 10.71 25.77 -2.03
N THR A 48 10.94 24.58 -2.61
CA THR A 48 11.16 24.39 -4.05
C THR A 48 10.07 23.53 -4.67
N GLU A 49 9.82 23.76 -5.96
CA GLU A 49 8.87 22.95 -6.73
C GLU A 49 9.40 21.53 -6.97
N PRO A 50 8.55 20.49 -6.83
CA PRO A 50 8.96 19.12 -7.06
C PRO A 50 9.13 18.82 -8.55
N THR A 51 10.31 18.31 -8.93
CA THR A 51 10.57 17.83 -10.30
C THR A 51 9.92 16.49 -10.61
N PHE A 52 9.46 15.77 -9.56
CA PHE A 52 8.79 14.49 -9.66
C PHE A 52 7.62 14.46 -8.66
N ASP A 53 6.48 15.01 -9.08
CA ASP A 53 5.28 15.08 -8.24
C ASP A 53 4.52 13.75 -8.21
N SER A 54 3.76 13.53 -7.13
CA SER A 54 2.93 12.34 -6.96
C SER A 54 1.63 12.49 -7.75
N ALA A 55 1.40 11.59 -8.69
CA ALA A 55 0.11 11.44 -9.38
C ALA A 55 -0.80 10.45 -8.64
N LYS A 56 -2.11 10.47 -8.95
CA LYS A 56 -3.03 9.43 -8.48
C LYS A 56 -2.73 8.11 -9.19
N THR A 57 -2.77 7.00 -8.48
CA THR A 57 -2.49 5.67 -9.03
C THR A 57 -3.66 4.72 -8.81
N THR A 58 -3.74 3.66 -9.61
CA THR A 58 -4.82 2.65 -9.58
C THR A 58 -4.49 1.44 -8.71
N HIS A 59 -3.27 1.38 -8.17
CA HIS A 59 -2.73 0.22 -7.47
C HIS A 59 -2.70 0.40 -5.94
N MET A 60 -3.57 1.27 -5.43
CA MET A 60 -3.77 1.49 -4.00
C MET A 60 -5.04 0.81 -3.51
N PHE A 61 -4.95 0.15 -2.36
CA PHE A 61 -6.06 -0.59 -1.75
C PHE A 61 -6.23 -0.18 -0.30
N GLU A 62 -7.46 0.11 0.08
CA GLU A 62 -7.81 0.49 1.44
C GLU A 62 -8.45 -0.69 2.17
N VAL A 63 -8.00 -0.93 3.40
CA VAL A 63 -8.59 -1.86 4.35
C VAL A 63 -8.80 -1.17 5.70
N THR A 64 -9.89 -1.52 6.37
CA THR A 64 -10.18 -1.07 7.75
C THR A 64 -10.06 -2.27 8.67
N ALA A 65 -9.09 -2.19 9.57
CA ALA A 65 -8.88 -3.21 10.60
C ALA A 65 -9.63 -2.83 11.87
N SER A 66 -9.96 -3.82 12.70
CA SER A 66 -10.64 -3.60 13.98
C SER A 66 -9.73 -2.95 15.04
N SER A 67 -8.41 -3.16 14.95
CA SER A 67 -7.41 -2.55 15.83
C SER A 67 -6.34 -1.79 15.04
N ALA A 68 -5.68 -0.84 15.69
CA ALA A 68 -4.53 -0.12 15.14
C ALA A 68 -3.22 -0.95 15.19
N THR A 69 -3.16 -1.96 16.06
CA THR A 69 -1.92 -2.71 16.39
C THR A 69 -1.96 -4.19 16.03
N SER A 70 -3.10 -4.70 15.56
CA SER A 70 -3.23 -6.08 15.09
C SER A 70 -2.41 -6.33 13.83
N THR A 71 -1.93 -7.57 13.70
CA THR A 71 -1.25 -8.06 12.51
C THR A 71 -2.25 -8.32 11.39
N LEU A 72 -1.86 -7.94 10.17
CA LEU A 72 -2.61 -8.26 8.95
C LEU A 72 -1.86 -9.31 8.13
N GLU A 73 -2.57 -10.34 7.69
CA GLU A 73 -2.08 -11.31 6.73
C GLU A 73 -2.54 -10.88 5.34
N ILE A 74 -1.60 -10.49 4.49
CA ILE A 74 -1.83 -9.99 3.14
C ILE A 74 -1.39 -11.06 2.17
N LYS A 75 -2.25 -11.40 1.20
CA LYS A 75 -1.95 -12.35 0.14
C LYS A 75 -2.33 -11.74 -1.20
N LEU A 76 -1.36 -11.65 -2.10
CA LEU A 76 -1.55 -11.27 -3.49
C LEU A 76 -1.38 -12.51 -4.36
N THR A 77 -2.33 -12.77 -5.25
CA THR A 77 -2.18 -13.74 -6.34
C THR A 77 -2.13 -12.96 -7.64
N ASP A 78 -1.07 -13.12 -8.43
CA ASP A 78 -0.93 -12.43 -9.72
C ASP A 78 -1.66 -13.15 -10.86
N ARG A 79 -1.64 -12.55 -12.06
CA ARG A 79 -2.29 -13.11 -13.26
C ARG A 79 -1.71 -14.47 -13.71
N PHE A 80 -0.51 -14.81 -13.27
CA PHE A 80 0.19 -16.06 -13.61
C PHE A 80 -0.01 -17.13 -12.53
N GLY A 81 -0.74 -16.81 -11.46
CA GLY A 81 -0.97 -17.70 -10.32
C GLY A 81 0.15 -17.70 -9.28
N ASN A 82 1.14 -16.80 -9.39
CA ASN A 82 2.15 -16.65 -8.34
C ASN A 82 1.51 -16.02 -7.11
N VAL A 83 1.90 -16.53 -5.94
CA VAL A 83 1.37 -16.09 -4.65
C VAL A 83 2.47 -15.39 -3.86
N TYR A 84 2.17 -14.17 -3.42
CA TYR A 84 3.01 -13.36 -2.55
C TYR A 84 2.27 -13.12 -1.24
N THR A 85 2.96 -13.29 -0.12
CA THR A 85 2.37 -13.14 1.21
C THR A 85 3.20 -12.23 2.09
N GLU A 86 2.54 -11.39 2.88
CA GLU A 86 3.16 -10.55 3.89
C GLU A 86 2.35 -10.65 5.19
N SER A 87 3.04 -10.90 6.30
CA SER A 87 2.48 -10.75 7.65
C SER A 87 2.95 -9.41 8.22
N MET A 88 2.04 -8.44 8.27
CA MET A 88 2.35 -7.06 8.61
C MET A 88 1.95 -6.75 10.05
N THR A 89 2.92 -6.75 10.96
CA THR A 89 2.73 -6.25 12.33
C THR A 89 2.64 -4.72 12.32
N ARG A 90 1.63 -4.17 13.00
CA ARG A 90 1.35 -2.73 12.99
C ARG A 90 1.65 -2.06 14.34
N PRO A 91 2.14 -0.80 14.32
CA PRO A 91 2.48 -0.01 13.13
C PRO A 91 3.75 -0.53 12.44
N LYS A 92 3.75 -0.61 11.10
CA LYS A 92 4.94 -0.96 10.31
C LYS A 92 5.95 0.19 10.43
N ALA A 93 7.21 -0.14 10.69
CA ALA A 93 8.28 0.84 10.74
C ALA A 93 8.34 1.60 9.40
N PHE A 94 8.48 2.92 9.47
CA PHE A 94 8.58 3.73 8.27
C PHE A 94 9.92 3.48 7.57
N SER A 95 9.87 3.14 6.28
CA SER A 95 11.03 3.02 5.42
C SER A 95 10.74 3.65 4.05
N LEU A 96 11.80 4.08 3.36
CA LEU A 96 11.75 4.50 1.97
C LEU A 96 12.00 3.34 0.99
N SER A 97 12.37 2.16 1.48
CA SER A 97 12.41 0.92 0.68
C SER A 97 11.00 0.39 0.44
N MET A 98 10.75 -0.05 -0.80
CA MET A 98 9.64 -0.97 -1.09
C MET A 98 10.15 -2.39 -0.79
N GLU A 99 9.81 -2.89 0.39
CA GLU A 99 10.03 -4.28 0.82
C GLU A 99 8.76 -5.10 0.66
#